data_AF-A0A0K8PVS0-F1
#
_entry.id   AF-A0A0K8PVS0-F1
#
_cell.length_a   1.000
_cell.length_b   1.000
_cell.length_c   1.000
_cell.angle_alpha   90.00
_cell.angle_beta   90.00
_cell.angle_gamma   90.00
#
_symmetry.space_group_name_H-M   'P 1'
#
loop_
_entity.id
_entity.type
_entity.pdbx_description
1 polymer ?
#
loop_
_entity_poly.entity_id
_entity_poly.type
_entity_poly.pdbx_seq_one_letter_code
_entity_poly.pdbx_strand_id
1 'polypeptide(L)'
;MSDPVIIKPIPGAYAFEAAGEEAGWSQAAQLVGLGLQLNGRTDILNMNDDAETLDIPQVPRITHRMPIYDLESFLRSRKVQLPFQWNIFHGWSQPTNRRMFESNQIVPPDFQTAEFAELVDDVSPRLYEETLNRHSDTDTRAAEALLHLSQFSRYQVVRVVAAAILASQRLRLWWPTIEALADGCLSESDTVQQIAADTLSRIAPRHPALLELLSQLGQGNQPGASSAGTSIIIPGTWARFRSLWWQPGGSLFRYLQQEPGKFEQADATLLPVGHDLYEQADFYRWTDGLSGTDQTAAAHDLAGWAGAREVLDFKKVIAHSHGGNVALNAAALCGMRIDLLVMLHTPPHRRSNETWDQISEVVQRIISMRTKFDLVVLLDLCWSTVKLTRTTWKFPKKRVHNWTFPFWFSHGTLTDPDVWMERGIAKEVAAAYALTRPNAKPTTSPTTLTW
;
A
#
# COMPACT_ATOMS: atom_id res chain seq x y z
N MET A 1 10.17 -0.99 -12.92
CA MET A 1 10.03 0.47 -13.14
C MET A 1 9.43 1.10 -11.88
N SER A 2 9.72 2.37 -11.56
CA SER A 2 9.03 3.05 -10.46
C SER A 2 7.54 3.25 -10.80
N ASP A 3 6.69 3.30 -9.76
CA ASP A 3 5.28 3.67 -9.93
C ASP A 3 5.17 5.08 -10.55
N PRO A 4 4.19 5.34 -11.43
CA PRO A 4 4.02 6.64 -12.04
C PRO A 4 3.67 7.71 -11.01
N VAL A 5 4.20 8.92 -11.23
CA VAL A 5 3.88 10.09 -10.42
C VAL A 5 2.64 10.76 -11.00
N ILE A 6 1.48 10.45 -10.43
CA ILE A 6 0.20 11.05 -10.84
C ILE A 6 -0.13 12.23 -9.94
N ILE A 7 -0.28 13.43 -10.51
CA ILE A 7 -0.61 14.67 -9.77
C ILE A 7 -2.10 15.00 -9.85
N LYS A 8 -2.72 14.68 -10.99
CA LYS A 8 -4.14 14.92 -11.25
C LYS A 8 -4.76 13.57 -11.61
N PRO A 9 -5.74 13.07 -10.86
CA PRO A 9 -6.44 11.85 -11.23
C PRO A 9 -7.59 12.16 -12.19
N ILE A 10 -8.07 11.12 -12.89
CA ILE A 10 -9.27 11.20 -13.73
C ILE A 10 -10.49 10.82 -12.87
N PRO A 11 -11.45 11.71 -12.65
CA PRO A 11 -12.61 11.41 -11.81
C PRO A 11 -13.70 10.64 -12.56
N GLY A 12 -14.48 9.87 -11.81
CA GLY A 12 -15.73 9.27 -12.26
C GLY A 12 -15.62 8.40 -13.52
N ALA A 13 -16.72 8.35 -14.27
CA ALA A 13 -16.85 7.53 -15.49
C ALA A 13 -15.78 7.83 -16.55
N TYR A 14 -15.29 9.08 -16.61
CA TYR A 14 -14.22 9.47 -17.54
C TYR A 14 -12.93 8.65 -17.37
N ALA A 15 -12.65 8.14 -16.17
CA ALA A 15 -11.50 7.26 -15.98
C ALA A 15 -11.64 5.94 -16.76
N PHE A 16 -12.86 5.44 -16.90
CA PHE A 16 -13.17 4.20 -17.62
C PHE A 16 -13.25 4.40 -19.15
N GLU A 17 -13.53 5.63 -19.59
CA GLU A 17 -13.51 6.00 -21.02
C GLU A 17 -12.10 6.33 -21.53
N ALA A 18 -11.26 6.87 -20.64
CA ALA A 18 -9.92 7.31 -20.98
C ALA A 18 -8.94 6.14 -21.19
N ALA A 19 -7.92 6.42 -22.00
CA ALA A 19 -6.80 5.53 -22.23
C ALA A 19 -5.52 6.06 -21.56
N GLY A 20 -4.59 5.17 -21.21
CA GLY A 20 -3.29 5.51 -20.66
C GLY A 20 -3.12 5.14 -19.19
N GLU A 21 -1.90 5.33 -18.69
CA GLU A 21 -1.51 4.92 -17.34
C GLU A 21 -2.33 5.65 -16.26
N GLU A 22 -2.48 6.97 -16.37
CA GLU A 22 -3.28 7.78 -15.43
C GLU A 22 -4.73 7.28 -15.33
N ALA A 23 -5.32 6.84 -16.45
CA ALA A 23 -6.67 6.27 -16.51
C ALA A 23 -6.72 4.95 -15.75
N GLY A 24 -5.78 4.03 -16.00
CA GLY A 24 -5.71 2.74 -15.29
C GLY A 24 -5.59 2.89 -13.77
N TRP A 25 -4.75 3.81 -13.31
CA TRP A 25 -4.60 4.09 -11.87
C TRP A 25 -5.83 4.75 -11.26
N SER A 26 -6.49 5.65 -11.99
CA SER A 26 -7.72 6.29 -11.55
C SER A 26 -8.89 5.30 -11.47
N GLN A 27 -9.02 4.40 -12.46
CA GLN A 27 -9.97 3.28 -12.42
C GLN A 27 -9.73 2.41 -11.19
N ALA A 28 -8.48 2.00 -10.96
CA ALA A 28 -8.11 1.21 -9.80
C ALA A 28 -8.49 1.89 -8.47
N ALA A 29 -8.24 3.20 -8.33
CA ALA A 29 -8.65 3.96 -7.16
C ALA A 29 -10.16 3.98 -6.94
N GLN A 30 -10.93 4.23 -8.00
CA GLN A 30 -12.39 4.22 -7.93
C GLN A 30 -12.92 2.82 -7.54
N LEU A 31 -12.31 1.74 -8.06
CA LEU A 31 -12.63 0.38 -7.63
C LEU A 31 -12.30 0.12 -6.16
N VAL A 32 -11.17 0.61 -5.63
CA VAL A 32 -10.85 0.53 -4.19
C VAL A 32 -11.94 1.21 -3.36
N GLY A 33 -12.38 2.40 -3.78
CA GLY A 33 -13.49 3.10 -3.14
C GLY A 33 -14.77 2.27 -3.14
N LEU A 34 -15.20 1.76 -4.29
CA LEU A 34 -16.36 0.87 -4.38
C LEU A 34 -16.20 -0.36 -3.48
N GLY A 35 -15.03 -1.00 -3.51
CA GLY A 35 -14.70 -2.17 -2.70
C GLY A 35 -14.80 -1.93 -1.20
N LEU A 36 -14.35 -0.77 -0.72
CA LEU A 36 -14.49 -0.36 0.69
C LEU A 36 -15.97 -0.22 1.07
N GLN A 37 -16.77 0.43 0.22
CA GLN A 37 -18.20 0.64 0.49
C GLN A 37 -18.98 -0.67 0.51
N LEU A 38 -18.76 -1.53 -0.49
CA LEU A 38 -19.34 -2.88 -0.54
C LEU A 38 -18.98 -3.70 0.70
N ASN A 39 -17.78 -3.53 1.26
CA ASN A 39 -17.36 -4.16 2.51
C ASN A 39 -17.89 -3.48 3.78
N GLY A 40 -18.64 -2.39 3.66
CA GLY A 40 -19.20 -1.64 4.78
C GLY A 40 -18.19 -0.71 5.47
N ARG A 41 -17.15 -0.27 4.74
CA ARG A 41 -16.06 0.58 5.23
C ARG A 41 -16.12 2.00 4.66
N THR A 42 -17.34 2.55 4.63
CA THR A 42 -17.59 3.93 4.22
C THR A 42 -16.93 4.93 5.18
N ASP A 43 -16.64 4.53 6.42
CA ASP A 43 -15.92 5.35 7.41
C ASP A 43 -14.51 5.75 6.96
N ILE A 44 -13.84 4.89 6.18
CA ILE A 44 -12.52 5.19 5.61
C ILE A 44 -12.62 6.28 4.54
N LEU A 45 -13.63 6.19 3.66
CA LEU A 45 -13.82 7.14 2.56
C LEU A 45 -14.33 8.50 3.04
N ASN A 46 -15.27 8.51 3.99
CA ASN A 46 -15.84 9.76 4.52
C ASN A 46 -14.82 10.63 5.27
N MET A 47 -13.66 10.07 5.64
CA MET A 47 -12.55 10.82 6.24
C MET A 47 -11.55 11.34 5.22
N ASN A 48 -11.78 11.07 3.94
CA ASN A 48 -10.85 11.35 2.85
C ASN A 48 -11.51 12.18 1.74
N ASP A 49 -11.19 13.48 1.71
CA ASP A 49 -11.62 14.43 0.67
C ASP A 49 -11.16 13.97 -0.75
N ASP A 50 -10.15 13.09 -0.81
CA ASP A 50 -9.70 12.46 -2.05
C ASP A 50 -10.82 11.66 -2.76
N ALA A 51 -11.74 11.04 -2.01
CA ALA A 51 -12.83 10.25 -2.59
C ALA A 51 -13.84 11.12 -3.37
N GLU A 52 -14.07 12.35 -2.90
CA GLU A 52 -14.87 13.35 -3.61
C GLU A 52 -14.15 13.82 -4.87
N THR A 53 -12.83 14.04 -4.79
CA THR A 53 -12.00 14.42 -5.95
C THR A 53 -12.04 13.36 -7.06
N LEU A 54 -12.16 12.08 -6.69
CA LEU A 54 -12.26 10.95 -7.63
C LEU A 54 -13.68 10.69 -8.12
N ASP A 55 -14.68 11.42 -7.63
CA ASP A 55 -16.11 11.22 -7.93
C ASP A 55 -16.56 9.77 -7.73
N ILE A 56 -16.19 9.19 -6.56
CA ILE A 56 -16.55 7.81 -6.22
C ILE A 56 -18.02 7.77 -5.75
N PRO A 57 -18.91 7.03 -6.44
CA PRO A 57 -20.33 6.94 -6.09
C PRO A 57 -20.53 6.33 -4.72
N GLN A 58 -21.60 6.74 -4.04
CA GLN A 58 -22.00 6.12 -2.78
C GLN A 58 -22.80 4.85 -3.06
N VAL A 59 -22.26 3.69 -2.68
CA VAL A 59 -22.88 2.37 -2.91
C VAL A 59 -23.18 1.69 -1.58
N PRO A 60 -24.38 1.11 -1.40
CA PRO A 60 -24.71 0.37 -0.18
C PRO A 60 -23.76 -0.81 0.06
N ARG A 61 -23.54 -1.13 1.35
CA ARG A 61 -22.84 -2.35 1.76
C ARG A 61 -23.57 -3.57 1.19
N ILE A 62 -22.80 -4.53 0.67
CA ILE A 62 -23.38 -5.79 0.22
C ILE A 62 -23.88 -6.63 1.42
N THR A 63 -25.17 -6.98 1.39
CA THR A 63 -25.81 -7.86 2.38
C THR A 63 -25.83 -9.31 1.89
N HIS A 64 -26.05 -9.50 0.60
CA HIS A 64 -26.08 -10.78 -0.09
C HIS A 64 -25.19 -10.69 -1.32
N ARG A 65 -24.24 -11.61 -1.44
CA ARG A 65 -23.31 -11.63 -2.57
C ARG A 65 -23.96 -12.22 -3.78
N MET A 66 -23.70 -11.63 -4.94
CA MET A 66 -24.24 -12.13 -6.18
C MET A 66 -23.60 -13.47 -6.54
N PRO A 67 -24.37 -14.57 -6.60
CA PRO A 67 -23.90 -15.80 -7.23
C PRO A 67 -23.47 -15.54 -8.66
N ILE A 68 -22.54 -16.34 -9.18
CA ILE A 68 -22.02 -16.14 -10.54
C ILE A 68 -23.10 -16.17 -11.62
N TYR A 69 -24.09 -17.06 -11.46
CA TYR A 69 -25.22 -17.17 -12.37
C TYR A 69 -26.07 -15.90 -12.41
N ASP A 70 -26.23 -15.23 -11.27
CA ASP A 70 -26.96 -13.97 -11.16
C ASP A 70 -26.16 -12.84 -11.80
N LEU A 71 -24.83 -12.88 -11.71
CA LEU A 71 -23.93 -11.93 -12.36
C LEU A 71 -23.97 -12.06 -13.88
N GLU A 72 -23.89 -13.27 -14.42
CA GLU A 72 -24.06 -13.49 -15.86
C GLU A 72 -25.44 -13.06 -16.34
N SER A 73 -26.48 -13.32 -15.54
CA SER A 73 -27.86 -12.92 -15.88
C SER A 73 -28.01 -11.41 -15.85
N PHE A 74 -27.39 -10.74 -14.87
CA PHE A 74 -27.34 -9.29 -14.76
C PHE A 74 -26.66 -8.67 -15.98
N LEU A 75 -25.47 -9.15 -16.36
CA LEU A 75 -24.75 -8.67 -17.53
C LEU A 75 -25.52 -8.93 -18.84
N ARG A 76 -26.11 -10.13 -18.99
CA ARG A 76 -26.94 -10.45 -20.16
C ARG A 76 -28.14 -9.51 -20.30
N SER A 77 -28.76 -9.10 -19.20
CA SER A 77 -29.88 -8.14 -19.25
C SER A 77 -29.43 -6.73 -19.68
N ARG A 78 -28.13 -6.42 -19.64
CA ARG A 78 -27.51 -5.20 -20.20
C ARG A 78 -26.96 -5.42 -21.62
N LYS A 79 -27.31 -6.53 -22.26
CA LYS A 79 -26.81 -6.93 -23.58
C LYS A 79 -25.29 -7.12 -23.62
N VAL A 80 -24.68 -7.44 -22.48
CA VAL A 80 -23.27 -7.80 -22.39
C VAL A 80 -23.15 -9.30 -22.64
N GLN A 81 -22.50 -9.67 -23.74
CA GLN A 81 -22.19 -11.06 -24.04
C GLN A 81 -20.76 -11.37 -23.61
N LEU A 82 -20.63 -12.18 -22.56
CA LEU A 82 -19.32 -12.69 -22.15
C LEU A 82 -18.81 -13.69 -23.20
N PRO A 83 -17.51 -13.69 -23.51
CA PRO A 83 -16.94 -14.63 -24.48
C PRO A 83 -16.91 -16.07 -23.96
N PHE A 84 -17.19 -16.29 -22.67
CA PHE A 84 -17.43 -17.61 -22.08
C PHE A 84 -18.43 -17.56 -20.91
N GLN A 85 -18.88 -18.73 -20.47
CA GLN A 85 -19.66 -18.86 -19.24
C GLN A 85 -18.69 -18.97 -18.05
N TRP A 86 -18.81 -18.11 -17.04
CA TRP A 86 -17.92 -18.11 -15.87
C TRP A 86 -18.03 -19.39 -15.03
N ASN A 87 -19.17 -20.09 -15.10
CA ASN A 87 -19.40 -21.35 -14.42
C ASN A 87 -18.47 -22.50 -14.87
N ILE A 88 -17.78 -22.39 -16.01
CA ILE A 88 -16.83 -23.41 -16.50
C ILE A 88 -15.51 -23.39 -15.71
N PHE A 89 -15.21 -22.28 -15.03
CA PHE A 89 -14.00 -22.14 -14.20
C PHE A 89 -14.30 -22.58 -12.77
N HIS A 90 -14.22 -23.89 -12.51
CA HIS A 90 -14.32 -24.39 -11.15
C HIS A 90 -13.14 -23.85 -10.31
N GLY A 91 -13.45 -23.11 -9.24
CA GLY A 91 -12.47 -22.35 -8.47
C GLY A 91 -11.28 -23.16 -7.94
N TRP A 92 -10.11 -22.51 -7.88
CA TRP A 92 -8.83 -23.04 -7.39
C TRP A 92 -8.90 -23.56 -5.94
N SER A 93 -9.85 -23.06 -5.15
CA SER A 93 -10.05 -23.45 -3.75
C SER A 93 -10.52 -24.90 -3.52
N GLN A 94 -10.85 -25.65 -4.57
CA GLN A 94 -11.15 -27.08 -4.42
C GLN A 94 -9.90 -27.95 -4.66
N PRO A 95 -9.57 -28.89 -3.75
CA PRO A 95 -8.39 -29.75 -3.87
C PRO A 95 -8.29 -30.51 -5.21
N THR A 96 -9.42 -30.87 -5.80
CA THR A 96 -9.52 -31.54 -7.09
C THR A 96 -9.09 -30.63 -8.25
N ASN A 97 -9.50 -29.36 -8.25
CA ASN A 97 -9.16 -28.41 -9.32
C ASN A 97 -7.71 -27.96 -9.21
N ARG A 98 -7.18 -27.85 -7.98
CA ARG A 98 -5.75 -27.63 -7.76
C ARG A 98 -4.90 -28.72 -8.42
N ARG A 99 -5.25 -30.00 -8.21
CA ARG A 99 -4.57 -31.12 -8.87
C ARG A 99 -4.72 -31.09 -10.39
N MET A 100 -5.92 -30.81 -10.91
CA MET A 100 -6.12 -30.71 -12.37
C MET A 100 -5.31 -29.58 -13.00
N PHE A 101 -5.18 -28.44 -12.33
CA PHE A 101 -4.36 -27.34 -12.82
C PHE A 101 -2.86 -27.69 -12.76
N GLU A 102 -2.40 -28.18 -11.60
CA GLU A 102 -1.02 -28.66 -11.40
C GLU A 102 -0.65 -29.79 -12.37
N SER A 103 -1.60 -30.66 -12.75
CA SER A 103 -1.35 -31.81 -13.62
C SER A 103 -1.50 -31.53 -15.11
N ASN A 104 -2.39 -30.61 -15.50
CA ASN A 104 -2.81 -30.50 -16.91
C ASN A 104 -2.45 -29.16 -17.56
N GLN A 105 -1.96 -28.14 -16.83
CA GLN A 105 -1.68 -26.79 -17.37
C GLN A 105 -2.77 -26.27 -18.32
N ILE A 106 -4.04 -26.61 -18.06
CA ILE A 106 -5.17 -26.18 -18.90
C ILE A 106 -5.48 -24.74 -18.51
N VAL A 107 -4.60 -23.83 -18.89
CA VAL A 107 -5.02 -22.48 -19.24
C VAL A 107 -5.81 -22.65 -20.53
N PRO A 108 -7.07 -22.19 -20.62
CA PRO A 108 -7.80 -22.22 -21.88
C PRO A 108 -6.91 -21.60 -22.97
N PRO A 109 -6.60 -22.33 -24.07
CA PRO A 109 -5.68 -21.87 -25.11
C PRO A 109 -6.08 -20.52 -25.73
N ASP A 110 -7.36 -20.15 -25.58
CA ASP A 110 -7.99 -18.98 -26.20
C ASP A 110 -8.41 -17.90 -25.19
N PHE A 111 -7.80 -17.84 -23.99
CA PHE A 111 -7.98 -16.67 -23.12
C PHE A 111 -7.25 -15.46 -23.71
N GLN A 112 -7.80 -14.90 -24.79
CA GLN A 112 -7.26 -13.72 -25.45
C GLN A 112 -7.61 -12.50 -24.60
N THR A 113 -6.63 -12.01 -23.85
CA THR A 113 -6.75 -10.78 -23.03
C THR A 113 -7.22 -9.57 -23.84
N ALA A 114 -7.04 -9.57 -25.16
CA ALA A 114 -7.46 -8.49 -26.05
C ALA A 114 -8.98 -8.38 -26.20
N GLU A 115 -9.68 -9.48 -26.53
CA GLU A 115 -11.16 -9.48 -26.65
C GLU A 115 -11.82 -9.06 -25.34
N PHE A 116 -11.23 -9.49 -24.22
CA PHE A 116 -11.65 -9.11 -22.89
C PHE A 116 -11.43 -7.64 -22.59
N ALA A 117 -10.26 -7.10 -22.95
CA ALA A 117 -9.96 -5.70 -22.75
C ALA A 117 -10.96 -4.81 -23.50
N GLU A 118 -11.30 -5.16 -24.75
CA GLU A 118 -12.29 -4.44 -25.55
C GLU A 118 -13.68 -4.48 -24.89
N LEU A 119 -14.10 -5.65 -24.39
CA LEU A 119 -15.36 -5.77 -23.65
C LEU A 119 -15.37 -4.92 -22.38
N VAL A 120 -14.25 -4.92 -21.63
CA VAL A 120 -14.12 -4.12 -20.40
C VAL A 120 -14.18 -2.62 -20.73
N ASP A 121 -13.50 -2.18 -21.78
CA ASP A 121 -13.53 -0.78 -22.22
C ASP A 121 -14.95 -0.34 -22.67
N ASP A 122 -15.72 -1.21 -23.35
CA ASP A 122 -17.10 -0.89 -23.79
C ASP A 122 -18.13 -0.92 -22.64
N VAL A 123 -17.94 -1.77 -21.64
CA VAL A 123 -18.96 -2.06 -20.61
C VAL A 123 -18.72 -1.29 -19.31
N SER A 124 -17.47 -1.07 -18.92
CA SER A 124 -17.14 -0.49 -17.61
C SER A 124 -17.68 0.93 -17.39
N PRO A 125 -17.63 1.86 -18.37
CA PRO A 125 -18.21 3.19 -18.19
C PRO A 125 -19.70 3.14 -17.84
N ARG A 126 -20.49 2.34 -18.58
CA ARG A 126 -21.94 2.17 -18.35
C ARG A 126 -22.24 1.56 -16.99
N LEU A 127 -21.47 0.55 -16.57
CA LEU A 127 -21.64 -0.04 -15.24
C LEU A 127 -21.27 0.95 -14.14
N TYR A 128 -20.22 1.75 -14.32
CA TYR A 128 -19.87 2.79 -13.37
C TYR A 128 -20.99 3.84 -13.25
N GLU A 129 -21.54 4.31 -14.38
CA GLU A 129 -22.69 5.21 -14.39
C GLU A 129 -23.92 4.61 -13.70
N GLU A 130 -24.19 3.31 -13.89
CA GLU A 130 -25.26 2.61 -13.16
C GLU A 130 -25.07 2.67 -11.64
N THR A 131 -23.82 2.71 -11.14
CA THR A 131 -23.55 2.88 -9.70
C THR A 131 -23.83 4.29 -9.16
N LEU A 132 -23.94 5.31 -10.02
CA LEU A 132 -24.29 6.67 -9.60
C LEU A 132 -25.78 6.83 -9.29
N ASN A 133 -26.63 5.90 -9.73
CA ASN A 133 -28.08 5.98 -9.61
C ASN A 133 -28.58 5.66 -8.19
N ARG A 134 -28.30 6.55 -7.23
CA ARG A 134 -28.31 6.47 -5.74
C ARG A 134 -29.38 5.66 -4.97
N HIS A 135 -30.31 4.91 -5.55
CA HIS A 135 -31.53 4.47 -4.87
C HIS A 135 -31.92 3.00 -5.02
N SER A 136 -31.01 2.05 -5.29
CA SER A 136 -31.46 0.65 -5.39
C SER A 136 -30.42 -0.44 -5.14
N ASP A 137 -30.93 -1.67 -4.97
CA ASP A 137 -30.14 -2.90 -5.06
C ASP A 137 -29.35 -2.99 -6.39
N THR A 138 -29.80 -2.29 -7.44
CA THR A 138 -29.14 -2.25 -8.75
C THR A 138 -27.74 -1.66 -8.65
N ASP A 139 -27.53 -0.68 -7.78
CA ASP A 139 -26.27 0.06 -7.64
C ASP A 139 -25.18 -0.86 -7.09
N THR A 140 -25.51 -1.63 -6.06
CA THR A 140 -24.64 -2.67 -5.49
C THR A 140 -24.32 -3.76 -6.51
N ARG A 141 -25.32 -4.16 -7.32
CA ARG A 141 -25.13 -5.17 -8.37
C ARG A 141 -24.23 -4.68 -9.50
N ALA A 142 -24.40 -3.42 -9.93
CA ALA A 142 -23.53 -2.80 -10.93
C ALA A 142 -22.09 -2.67 -10.43
N ALA A 143 -21.89 -2.29 -9.16
CA ALA A 143 -20.57 -2.20 -8.55
C ALA A 143 -19.89 -3.59 -8.44
N GLU A 144 -20.62 -4.62 -8.02
CA GLU A 144 -20.09 -6.00 -7.99
C GLU A 144 -19.76 -6.48 -9.41
N ALA A 145 -20.62 -6.19 -10.40
CA ALA A 145 -20.38 -6.55 -11.79
C ALA A 145 -19.15 -5.85 -12.39
N LEU A 146 -18.98 -4.56 -12.08
CA LEU A 146 -17.82 -3.79 -12.49
C LEU A 146 -16.52 -4.38 -11.92
N LEU A 147 -16.51 -4.77 -10.64
CA LEU A 147 -15.34 -5.45 -10.05
C LEU A 147 -15.00 -6.74 -10.77
N HIS A 148 -16.01 -7.54 -11.15
CA HIS A 148 -15.79 -8.78 -11.88
C HIS A 148 -15.21 -8.58 -13.28
N LEU A 149 -15.76 -7.64 -14.03
CA LEU A 149 -15.25 -7.32 -15.37
C LEU A 149 -13.85 -6.70 -15.29
N SER A 150 -13.59 -5.87 -14.27
CA SER A 150 -12.29 -5.20 -14.09
C SER A 150 -11.11 -6.16 -13.90
N GLN A 151 -11.35 -7.43 -13.49
CA GLN A 151 -10.32 -8.47 -13.44
C GLN A 151 -9.71 -8.78 -14.82
N PHE A 152 -10.38 -8.36 -15.90
CA PHE A 152 -9.98 -8.56 -17.29
C PHE A 152 -9.50 -7.28 -17.97
N SER A 153 -9.33 -6.18 -17.23
CA SER A 153 -8.84 -4.91 -17.77
C SER A 153 -7.47 -5.05 -18.44
N ARG A 154 -7.20 -4.26 -19.47
CA ARG A 154 -5.85 -4.12 -20.05
C ARG A 154 -4.83 -3.60 -19.03
N TYR A 155 -5.27 -2.83 -18.04
CA TYR A 155 -4.39 -2.27 -17.02
C TYR A 155 -4.17 -3.28 -15.89
N GLN A 156 -2.90 -3.66 -15.67
CA GLN A 156 -2.56 -4.63 -14.62
C GLN A 156 -2.99 -4.18 -13.23
N VAL A 157 -2.82 -2.89 -12.90
CA VAL A 157 -3.25 -2.33 -11.60
C VAL A 157 -4.75 -2.49 -11.37
N VAL A 158 -5.58 -2.32 -12.41
CA VAL A 158 -7.03 -2.50 -12.34
C VAL A 158 -7.38 -3.96 -12.08
N ARG A 159 -6.74 -4.90 -12.81
CA ARG A 159 -6.96 -6.34 -12.61
C ARG A 159 -6.64 -6.79 -11.19
N VAL A 160 -5.47 -6.39 -10.70
CA VAL A 160 -4.95 -6.76 -9.37
C VAL A 160 -5.81 -6.17 -8.26
N VAL A 161 -6.19 -4.89 -8.36
CA VAL A 161 -7.06 -4.24 -7.37
C VAL A 161 -8.44 -4.89 -7.33
N ALA A 162 -9.06 -5.12 -8.49
CA ALA A 162 -10.35 -5.80 -8.58
C ALA A 162 -10.28 -7.19 -7.93
N ALA A 163 -9.24 -7.96 -8.23
CA ALA A 163 -9.00 -9.26 -7.64
C ALA A 163 -8.80 -9.19 -6.11
N ALA A 164 -8.04 -8.21 -5.61
CA ALA A 164 -7.81 -8.03 -4.17
C ALA A 164 -9.11 -7.72 -3.40
N ILE A 165 -9.98 -6.88 -3.97
CA ILE A 165 -11.30 -6.57 -3.40
C ILE A 165 -12.20 -7.80 -3.41
N LEU A 166 -12.28 -8.51 -4.53
CA LEU A 166 -13.10 -9.71 -4.65
C LEU A 166 -12.62 -10.82 -3.69
N ALA A 167 -11.32 -10.91 -3.46
CA ALA A 167 -10.73 -11.82 -2.50
C ALA A 167 -11.08 -11.46 -1.04
N SER A 168 -11.15 -10.16 -0.70
CA SER A 168 -11.55 -9.72 0.65
C SER A 168 -13.03 -9.99 0.93
N GLN A 169 -13.81 -10.05 -0.15
CA GLN A 169 -15.18 -10.47 -0.08
C GLN A 169 -15.21 -12.00 0.07
N ARG A 170 -14.79 -12.80 -0.90
CA ARG A 170 -15.28 -14.18 -1.06
C ARG A 170 -14.62 -15.25 -0.18
N LEU A 171 -15.43 -16.24 0.23
CA LEU A 171 -14.94 -17.49 0.86
C LEU A 171 -14.36 -18.46 -0.16
N ARG A 172 -14.86 -18.46 -1.39
CA ARG A 172 -14.39 -19.29 -2.50
C ARG A 172 -13.86 -18.39 -3.60
N LEU A 173 -12.57 -18.53 -3.86
CA LEU A 173 -11.88 -17.73 -4.87
C LEU A 173 -12.00 -18.35 -6.24
N TRP A 174 -12.11 -17.49 -7.23
CA TRP A 174 -12.22 -17.86 -8.63
C TRP A 174 -10.86 -17.83 -9.29
N TRP A 175 -10.73 -18.60 -10.37
CA TRP A 175 -9.50 -18.70 -11.12
C TRP A 175 -8.97 -17.32 -11.60
N PRO A 176 -9.77 -16.45 -12.24
CA PRO A 176 -9.30 -15.12 -12.64
C PRO A 176 -8.83 -14.24 -11.48
N THR A 177 -9.36 -14.46 -10.27
CA THR A 177 -8.92 -13.74 -9.06
C THR A 177 -7.53 -14.15 -8.65
N ILE A 178 -7.24 -15.46 -8.61
CA ILE A 178 -5.91 -15.96 -8.27
C ILE A 178 -4.90 -15.59 -9.36
N GLU A 179 -5.26 -15.75 -10.63
CA GLU A 179 -4.37 -15.42 -11.75
C GLU A 179 -3.97 -13.96 -11.79
N ALA A 180 -4.93 -13.04 -11.66
CA ALA A 180 -4.61 -11.61 -11.63
C ALA A 180 -3.65 -11.26 -10.50
N LEU A 181 -3.80 -11.87 -9.31
CA LEU A 181 -2.88 -11.66 -8.20
C LEU A 181 -1.52 -12.33 -8.45
N ALA A 182 -1.49 -13.53 -9.05
CA ALA A 182 -0.25 -14.22 -9.37
C ALA A 182 0.58 -13.43 -10.41
N ASP A 183 -0.07 -12.94 -11.47
CA ASP A 183 0.52 -12.01 -12.44
C ASP A 183 1.03 -10.73 -11.75
N GLY A 184 0.23 -10.18 -10.84
CA GLY A 184 0.62 -9.01 -10.05
C GLY A 184 1.89 -9.21 -9.21
N CYS A 185 2.12 -10.40 -8.64
CA CYS A 185 3.37 -10.68 -7.91
C CYS A 185 4.63 -10.57 -8.79
N LEU A 186 4.49 -10.74 -10.10
CA LEU A 186 5.59 -10.62 -11.05
C LEU A 186 5.75 -9.19 -11.59
N SER A 187 4.82 -8.29 -11.28
CA SER A 187 4.81 -6.90 -11.75
C SER A 187 6.11 -6.16 -11.45
N GLU A 188 6.44 -5.24 -12.34
CA GLU A 188 7.50 -4.26 -12.14
C GLU A 188 7.06 -3.05 -11.31
N SER A 189 5.76 -2.82 -11.13
CA SER A 189 5.22 -1.77 -10.29
C SER A 189 5.21 -2.24 -8.84
N ASP A 190 5.88 -1.47 -7.97
CA ASP A 190 5.99 -1.76 -6.55
C ASP A 190 4.61 -1.79 -5.88
N THR A 191 3.70 -0.89 -6.26
CA THR A 191 2.32 -0.89 -5.74
C THR A 191 1.54 -2.13 -6.19
N VAL A 192 1.56 -2.46 -7.49
CA VAL A 192 0.83 -3.62 -8.02
C VAL A 192 1.33 -4.92 -7.38
N GLN A 193 2.66 -5.08 -7.30
CA GLN A 193 3.26 -6.23 -6.65
C GLN A 193 2.88 -6.33 -5.18
N GLN A 194 2.90 -5.21 -4.43
CA GLN A 194 2.55 -5.22 -3.01
C GLN A 194 1.09 -5.60 -2.79
N ILE A 195 0.14 -5.03 -3.55
CA ILE A 195 -1.27 -5.42 -3.47
C ILE A 195 -1.45 -6.91 -3.72
N ALA A 196 -0.80 -7.43 -4.77
CA ALA A 196 -0.85 -8.83 -5.14
C ALA A 196 -0.28 -9.76 -4.07
N ALA A 197 0.94 -9.48 -3.60
CA ALA A 197 1.64 -10.25 -2.58
C ALA A 197 0.90 -10.21 -1.25
N ASP A 198 0.41 -9.03 -0.84
CA ASP A 198 -0.39 -8.85 0.37
C ASP A 198 -1.63 -9.74 0.35
N THR A 199 -2.37 -9.69 -0.77
CA THR A 199 -3.61 -10.44 -0.90
C THR A 199 -3.35 -11.94 -0.99
N LEU A 200 -2.35 -12.37 -1.78
CA LEU A 200 -1.99 -13.80 -1.88
C LEU A 200 -1.47 -14.37 -0.57
N SER A 201 -0.69 -13.61 0.20
CA SER A 201 -0.20 -14.08 1.51
C SER A 201 -1.34 -14.44 2.46
N ARG A 202 -2.50 -13.77 2.33
CA ARG A 202 -3.68 -14.01 3.17
C ARG A 202 -4.52 -15.19 2.68
N ILE A 203 -4.70 -15.30 1.36
CA ILE A 203 -5.66 -16.27 0.79
C ILE A 203 -5.04 -17.54 0.21
N ALA A 204 -3.76 -17.46 -0.16
CA ALA A 204 -3.02 -18.52 -0.82
C ALA A 204 -1.51 -18.44 -0.49
N PRO A 205 -1.10 -18.52 0.80
CA PRO A 205 0.28 -18.29 1.24
C PRO A 205 1.33 -19.25 0.64
N ARG A 206 0.88 -20.34 0.01
CA ARG A 206 1.73 -21.34 -0.66
C ARG A 206 1.65 -21.26 -2.18
N HIS A 207 1.12 -20.18 -2.74
CA HIS A 207 1.01 -20.01 -4.18
C HIS A 207 2.41 -19.91 -4.81
N PRO A 208 2.70 -20.60 -5.93
CA PRO A 208 4.03 -20.59 -6.56
C PRO A 208 4.56 -19.20 -6.85
N ALA A 209 3.75 -18.29 -7.41
CA ALA A 209 4.17 -16.91 -7.70
C ALA A 209 4.60 -16.14 -6.44
N LEU A 210 3.95 -16.39 -5.29
CA LEU A 210 4.35 -15.80 -4.01
C LEU A 210 5.65 -16.43 -3.51
N LEU A 211 5.78 -17.76 -3.59
CA LEU A 211 7.01 -18.45 -3.18
C LEU A 211 8.20 -18.05 -4.06
N GLU A 212 7.99 -17.83 -5.35
CA GLU A 212 9.00 -17.31 -6.28
C GLU A 212 9.44 -15.91 -5.85
N LEU A 213 8.50 -14.99 -5.60
CA LEU A 213 8.80 -13.67 -5.06
C LEU A 213 9.61 -13.75 -3.76
N LEU A 214 9.22 -14.64 -2.84
CA LEU A 214 9.94 -14.86 -1.58
C LEU A 214 11.36 -15.44 -1.80
N SER A 215 11.55 -16.23 -2.87
CA SER A 215 12.84 -16.87 -3.19
C SER A 215 13.84 -15.93 -3.87
N GLN A 216 13.36 -14.81 -4.44
CA GLN A 216 14.19 -13.79 -5.10
C GLN A 216 15.04 -12.96 -4.13
N LEU A 217 15.30 -13.47 -2.92
CA LEU A 217 16.22 -12.89 -1.95
C LEU A 217 17.57 -12.58 -2.62
N GLY A 218 17.78 -11.31 -2.93
CA GLY A 218 19.02 -10.81 -3.48
C GLY A 218 20.16 -11.07 -2.51
N GLN A 219 21.23 -11.68 -3.04
CA GLN A 219 22.56 -11.63 -2.45
C GLN A 219 22.94 -10.15 -2.32
N GLY A 220 22.68 -9.57 -1.14
CA GLY A 220 23.05 -8.19 -0.86
C GLY A 220 24.57 -8.05 -1.00
N ASN A 221 25.00 -6.98 -1.67
CA ASN A 221 26.41 -6.60 -1.67
C ASN A 221 26.87 -6.44 -0.21
N GLN A 222 28.03 -7.02 0.11
CA GLN A 222 28.70 -6.83 1.40
C GLN A 222 29.07 -5.34 1.54
N PRO A 223 28.50 -4.60 2.52
CA PRO A 223 28.89 -3.22 2.76
C PRO A 223 30.30 -3.15 3.37
N GLY A 224 30.98 -2.01 3.14
CA GLY A 224 32.23 -1.67 3.81
C GLY A 224 32.00 -1.32 5.29
N ALA A 225 32.97 -1.63 6.14
CA ALA A 225 32.88 -1.40 7.58
C ALA A 225 32.97 0.10 7.93
N SER A 226 31.93 0.63 8.59
CA SER A 226 31.93 1.94 9.24
C SER A 226 30.81 2.00 10.31
N SER A 227 31.02 2.87 11.32
CA SER A 227 30.15 3.39 12.40
C SER A 227 28.91 2.57 12.85
N ALA A 228 28.72 2.45 14.18
CA ALA A 228 27.56 1.83 14.83
C ALA A 228 26.24 2.64 14.71
N GLY A 229 26.01 3.34 13.59
CA GLY A 229 25.03 4.41 13.38
C GLY A 229 23.74 4.34 14.20
N THR A 230 23.36 5.46 14.82
CA THR A 230 22.16 5.60 15.68
C THR A 230 20.87 5.85 14.90
N SER A 231 20.89 5.73 13.57
CA SER A 231 19.71 5.88 12.72
C SER A 231 19.54 4.68 11.79
N ILE A 232 18.29 4.31 11.49
CA ILE A 232 17.98 3.14 10.65
C ILE A 232 16.87 3.41 9.65
N ILE A 233 16.84 2.61 8.59
CA ILE A 233 15.70 2.48 7.68
C ILE A 233 15.05 1.12 7.92
N ILE A 234 13.75 1.11 8.19
CA ILE A 234 12.95 -0.11 8.33
C ILE A 234 12.09 -0.28 7.08
N PRO A 235 12.31 -1.32 6.26
CA PRO A 235 11.54 -1.53 5.04
C PRO A 235 10.09 -1.94 5.32
N GLY A 236 9.23 -1.82 4.31
CA GLY A 236 7.95 -2.52 4.27
C GLY A 236 8.13 -4.03 4.08
N THR A 237 7.05 -4.79 4.29
CA THR A 237 7.01 -6.27 4.28
C THR A 237 7.70 -6.90 3.06
N TRP A 238 7.47 -6.32 1.88
CA TRP A 238 7.91 -6.89 0.61
C TRP A 238 9.17 -6.26 0.03
N ALA A 239 9.60 -5.10 0.54
CA ALA A 239 10.69 -4.34 -0.09
C ALA A 239 11.99 -5.16 -0.16
N ARG A 240 12.26 -6.06 0.81
CA ARG A 240 13.45 -6.92 0.82
C ARG A 240 13.59 -7.90 -0.35
N PHE A 241 12.50 -8.19 -1.08
CA PHE A 241 12.52 -9.21 -2.13
C PHE A 241 12.87 -8.67 -3.51
N ARG A 242 12.60 -7.40 -3.77
CA ARG A 242 12.84 -6.78 -5.09
C ARG A 242 13.47 -5.40 -5.05
N SER A 243 13.41 -4.72 -3.91
CA SER A 243 13.83 -3.34 -3.82
C SER A 243 15.00 -3.17 -2.86
N LEU A 244 16.03 -2.51 -3.36
CA LEU A 244 17.27 -2.29 -2.62
C LEU A 244 17.37 -0.85 -2.11
N TRP A 245 16.32 -0.02 -2.23
CA TRP A 245 16.39 1.42 -1.90
C TRP A 245 16.79 1.69 -0.44
N TRP A 246 16.39 0.81 0.48
CA TRP A 246 16.46 1.00 1.93
C TRP A 246 17.73 0.49 2.59
N GLN A 247 18.39 -0.52 2.00
CA GLN A 247 19.56 -1.16 2.60
C GLN A 247 20.83 -0.31 2.39
N PRO A 248 21.92 -0.57 3.13
CA PRO A 248 23.20 0.07 2.87
C PRO A 248 23.60 0.01 1.38
N GLY A 249 23.96 1.17 0.82
CA GLY A 249 24.24 1.33 -0.62
C GLY A 249 23.01 1.46 -1.53
N GLY A 250 21.81 1.29 -0.98
CA GLY A 250 20.52 1.52 -1.65
C GLY A 250 20.34 2.93 -2.18
N SER A 251 19.40 3.14 -3.11
CA SER A 251 19.14 4.45 -3.72
C SER A 251 18.72 5.50 -2.69
N LEU A 252 17.66 5.26 -1.92
CA LEU A 252 17.22 6.17 -0.85
C LEU A 252 18.24 6.25 0.29
N PHE A 253 18.85 5.12 0.65
CA PHE A 253 19.90 5.09 1.66
C PHE A 253 21.05 6.06 1.29
N ARG A 254 21.63 5.92 0.09
CA ARG A 254 22.70 6.80 -0.40
C ARG A 254 22.25 8.26 -0.46
N TYR A 255 21.03 8.51 -0.95
CA TYR A 255 20.45 9.85 -0.98
C TYR A 255 20.43 10.48 0.41
N LEU A 256 19.86 9.80 1.40
CA LEU A 256 19.74 10.32 2.77
C LEU A 256 21.10 10.61 3.41
N GLN A 257 22.12 9.80 3.10
CA GLN A 257 23.49 10.02 3.59
C GLN A 257 24.18 11.21 2.94
N GLN A 258 24.01 11.34 1.62
CA GLN A 258 24.77 12.29 0.80
C GLN A 258 24.11 13.66 0.73
N GLU A 259 22.80 13.75 0.95
CA GLU A 259 22.05 14.96 0.68
C GLU A 259 21.73 15.74 1.97
N PRO A 260 22.52 16.77 2.28
CA PRO A 260 22.03 17.95 2.96
C PRO A 260 21.35 18.81 1.89
N GLY A 261 20.05 18.56 1.64
CA GLY A 261 19.29 19.09 0.49
C GLY A 261 19.75 20.45 0.00
N LYS A 262 20.41 20.50 -1.17
CA LYS A 262 20.92 21.70 -1.88
C LYS A 262 20.84 23.00 -1.08
N PHE A 263 21.60 23.11 0.01
CA PHE A 263 21.52 24.29 0.85
C PHE A 263 22.27 25.45 0.18
N GLU A 264 21.62 26.59 0.05
CA GLU A 264 22.36 27.86 -0.02
C GLU A 264 23.27 27.94 1.21
N GLN A 265 24.47 28.51 1.06
CA GLN A 265 25.52 28.60 2.09
C GLN A 265 25.06 29.09 3.48
N ALA A 266 23.89 29.71 3.59
CA ALA A 266 23.32 30.21 4.83
C ALA A 266 22.87 29.12 5.83
N ASP A 267 22.63 27.87 5.41
CA ASP A 267 22.05 26.82 6.27
C ASP A 267 23.02 25.65 6.55
N ALA A 268 24.33 25.93 6.52
CA ALA A 268 25.43 24.97 6.74
C ALA A 268 25.44 24.28 8.13
N THR A 269 24.41 24.49 8.96
CA THR A 269 24.28 23.91 10.29
C THR A 269 23.48 22.61 10.32
N LEU A 270 22.76 22.28 9.24
CA LEU A 270 21.97 21.05 9.15
C LEU A 270 22.80 19.91 8.54
N LEU A 271 23.02 18.86 9.33
CA LEU A 271 23.60 17.61 8.84
C LEU A 271 22.59 16.85 7.96
N PRO A 272 23.06 16.04 6.98
CA PRO A 272 22.18 15.16 6.22
C PRO A 272 21.25 14.33 7.13
N VAL A 273 20.02 14.11 6.66
CA VAL A 273 19.02 13.31 7.39
C VAL A 273 19.56 11.92 7.71
N GLY A 274 20.40 11.36 6.84
CA GLY A 274 21.00 10.04 7.02
C GLY A 274 22.46 10.02 7.46
N HIS A 275 23.04 11.11 7.97
CA HIS A 275 24.49 11.17 8.27
C HIS A 275 25.00 10.12 9.26
N ASP A 276 24.12 9.53 10.06
CA ASP A 276 24.39 8.50 11.06
C ASP A 276 23.57 7.22 10.81
N LEU A 277 23.15 6.97 9.56
CA LEU A 277 22.51 5.72 9.19
C LEU A 277 23.42 4.52 9.46
N TYR A 278 22.84 3.43 9.94
CA TYR A 278 23.53 2.17 10.16
C TYR A 278 23.88 1.51 8.82
N GLU A 279 25.18 1.29 8.58
CA GLU A 279 25.73 0.86 7.28
C GLU A 279 26.18 -0.62 7.23
N GLN A 280 26.22 -1.31 8.38
CA GLN A 280 26.83 -2.64 8.44
C GLN A 280 25.94 -3.73 7.81
N ALA A 281 26.56 -4.85 7.42
CA ALA A 281 25.94 -5.92 6.63
C ALA A 281 24.73 -6.59 7.31
N ASP A 282 24.73 -6.54 8.62
CA ASP A 282 23.74 -7.06 9.54
C ASP A 282 22.67 -6.01 9.90
N PHE A 283 22.42 -5.04 9.01
CA PHE A 283 21.32 -4.09 9.11
C PHE A 283 19.97 -4.77 9.34
N TYR A 284 19.07 -4.10 10.08
CA TYR A 284 17.80 -4.68 10.49
C TYR A 284 16.90 -5.02 9.30
N ARG A 285 16.31 -6.21 9.34
CA ARG A 285 15.32 -6.69 8.36
C ARG A 285 14.25 -7.45 9.14
N TRP A 286 12.99 -7.31 8.76
CA TRP A 286 11.89 -8.05 9.37
C TRP A 286 11.09 -8.79 8.31
N THR A 287 10.50 -9.92 8.70
CA THR A 287 10.16 -10.96 7.73
C THR A 287 8.77 -11.56 7.89
N ASP A 288 8.03 -11.14 8.91
CA ASP A 288 7.14 -12.10 9.54
C ASP A 288 5.73 -12.12 8.98
N GLY A 289 5.40 -11.26 8.02
CA GLY A 289 4.07 -11.22 7.41
C GLY A 289 3.26 -10.01 7.88
N LEU A 290 1.99 -10.00 7.52
CA LEU A 290 1.12 -8.82 7.64
C LEU A 290 0.26 -8.83 8.90
N SER A 291 0.26 -9.93 9.65
CA SER A 291 -0.63 -10.03 10.81
C SER A 291 -0.11 -9.17 11.97
N GLY A 292 -1.00 -8.85 12.91
CA GLY A 292 -0.61 -8.14 14.12
C GLY A 292 0.41 -8.92 14.95
N THR A 293 0.32 -10.25 14.97
CA THR A 293 1.30 -11.11 15.67
C THR A 293 2.68 -11.03 15.04
N ASP A 294 2.74 -10.99 13.72
CA ASP A 294 4.00 -10.87 12.97
C ASP A 294 4.67 -9.52 13.21
N GLN A 295 3.89 -8.44 13.23
CA GLN A 295 4.38 -7.10 13.55
C GLN A 295 4.85 -6.97 15.01
N THR A 296 4.23 -7.70 15.94
CA THR A 296 4.67 -7.78 17.33
C THR A 296 5.97 -8.58 17.46
N ALA A 297 6.09 -9.73 16.79
CA ALA A 297 7.33 -10.50 16.75
C ALA A 297 8.49 -9.65 16.19
N ALA A 298 8.27 -9.00 15.05
CA ALA A 298 9.22 -8.07 14.45
C ALA A 298 9.58 -6.89 15.38
N ALA A 299 8.67 -6.43 16.24
CA ALA A 299 9.00 -5.37 17.20
C ALA A 299 9.99 -5.85 18.26
N HIS A 300 9.82 -7.08 18.76
CA HIS A 300 10.77 -7.70 19.69
C HIS A 300 12.11 -7.99 19.01
N ASP A 301 12.09 -8.47 17.77
CA ASP A 301 13.30 -8.71 16.98
C ASP A 301 14.08 -7.42 16.73
N LEU A 302 13.40 -6.31 16.43
CA LEU A 302 14.04 -4.99 16.31
C LEU A 302 14.72 -4.56 17.61
N ALA A 303 14.07 -4.76 18.76
CA ALA A 303 14.65 -4.45 20.07
C ALA A 303 15.86 -5.33 20.39
N GLY A 304 15.79 -6.63 20.08
CA GLY A 304 16.92 -7.56 20.22
C GLY A 304 18.10 -7.18 19.31
N TRP A 305 17.80 -6.81 18.06
CA TRP A 305 18.78 -6.32 17.09
C TRP A 305 19.50 -5.05 17.59
N ALA A 306 18.74 -4.10 18.15
CA ALA A 306 19.28 -2.85 18.69
C ALA A 306 20.17 -3.11 19.92
N GLY A 307 19.70 -3.95 20.85
CA GLY A 307 20.45 -4.33 22.04
C GLY A 307 21.77 -5.03 21.73
N ALA A 308 21.79 -5.92 20.72
CA ALA A 308 23.01 -6.59 20.25
C ALA A 308 24.06 -5.63 19.66
N ARG A 309 23.66 -4.41 19.30
CA ARG A 309 24.52 -3.36 18.73
C ARG A 309 24.76 -2.20 19.69
N GLU A 310 24.33 -2.36 20.95
CA GLU A 310 24.42 -1.31 21.98
C GLU A 310 23.75 0.01 21.55
N VAL A 311 22.74 -0.06 20.68
CA VAL A 311 21.93 1.09 20.27
C VAL A 311 20.82 1.25 21.29
N LEU A 312 21.05 2.13 22.27
CA LEU A 312 20.09 2.41 23.34
C LEU A 312 18.96 3.35 22.89
N ASP A 313 19.33 4.38 22.12
CA ASP A 313 18.41 5.41 21.63
C ASP A 313 18.63 5.62 20.12
N PHE A 314 17.55 5.54 19.34
CA PHE A 314 17.60 5.91 17.92
C PHE A 314 17.43 7.41 17.75
N LYS A 315 18.33 8.06 17.01
CA LYS A 315 18.14 9.45 16.61
C LYS A 315 17.03 9.54 15.56
N LYS A 316 17.10 8.71 14.52
CA LYS A 316 16.09 8.69 13.46
C LYS A 316 15.73 7.26 13.07
N VAL A 317 14.44 7.00 12.95
CA VAL A 317 13.91 5.79 12.33
C VAL A 317 13.09 6.23 11.13
N ILE A 318 13.50 5.81 9.93
CA ILE A 318 12.73 6.02 8.70
C ILE A 318 12.09 4.70 8.34
N ALA A 319 10.78 4.61 8.38
CA ALA A 319 10.07 3.34 8.27
C ALA A 319 9.02 3.41 7.17
N HIS A 320 9.01 2.41 6.28
CA HIS A 320 8.05 2.34 5.17
C HIS A 320 6.97 1.29 5.44
N SER A 321 5.73 1.60 5.03
CA SER A 321 4.59 0.69 5.11
C SER A 321 4.44 0.09 6.52
N HIS A 322 4.24 -1.22 6.65
CA HIS A 322 4.16 -1.89 7.96
C HIS A 322 5.45 -1.81 8.79
N GLY A 323 6.60 -1.45 8.22
CA GLY A 323 7.81 -1.15 8.98
C GLY A 323 7.59 -0.02 10.00
N GLY A 324 6.71 0.94 9.70
CA GLY A 324 6.33 1.98 10.68
C GLY A 324 5.51 1.42 11.84
N ASN A 325 4.66 0.41 11.60
CA ASN A 325 3.95 -0.27 12.67
C ASN A 325 4.89 -1.12 13.54
N VAL A 326 5.94 -1.71 12.96
CA VAL A 326 7.01 -2.37 13.71
C VAL A 326 7.72 -1.39 14.63
N ALA A 327 8.10 -0.21 14.13
CA ALA A 327 8.73 0.83 14.96
C ALA A 327 7.82 1.32 16.10
N LEU A 328 6.54 1.60 15.81
CA LEU A 328 5.56 2.00 16.82
C LEU A 328 5.34 0.91 17.88
N ASN A 329 5.32 -0.36 17.47
CA ASN A 329 5.19 -1.48 18.39
C ASN A 329 6.45 -1.67 19.23
N ALA A 330 7.64 -1.48 18.66
CA ALA A 330 8.90 -1.55 19.41
C ALA A 330 8.98 -0.43 20.47
N ALA A 331 8.53 0.77 20.13
CA ALA A 331 8.38 1.86 21.09
C ALA A 331 7.42 1.49 22.24
N ALA A 332 6.20 1.05 21.91
CA ALA A 332 5.17 0.75 22.91
C ALA A 332 5.49 -0.47 23.78
N LEU A 333 5.98 -1.56 23.18
CA LEU A 333 6.13 -2.87 23.83
C LEU A 333 7.51 -3.06 24.44
N CYS A 334 8.55 -2.46 23.85
CA CYS A 334 9.94 -2.66 24.26
C CYS A 334 10.58 -1.39 24.84
N GLY A 335 9.85 -0.27 24.91
CA GLY A 335 10.38 1.00 25.41
C GLY A 335 11.47 1.60 24.51
N MET A 336 11.50 1.23 23.22
CA MET A 336 12.50 1.71 22.27
C MET A 336 12.39 3.22 22.10
N ARG A 337 13.46 3.93 22.44
CA ARG A 337 13.52 5.39 22.37
C ARG A 337 13.90 5.84 20.97
N ILE A 338 13.15 6.82 20.46
CA ILE A 338 13.31 7.36 19.10
C ILE A 338 13.14 8.88 19.15
N ASP A 339 14.17 9.65 18.81
CA ASP A 339 14.02 11.12 18.75
C ASP A 339 13.07 11.51 17.60
N LEU A 340 13.27 10.94 16.40
CA LEU A 340 12.41 11.19 15.24
C LEU A 340 12.02 9.90 14.51
N LEU A 341 10.72 9.61 14.46
CA LEU A 341 10.15 8.56 13.64
C LEU A 341 9.51 9.17 12.38
N VAL A 342 10.06 8.86 11.21
CA VAL A 342 9.50 9.22 9.90
C VAL A 342 8.84 7.98 9.31
N MET A 343 7.52 8.04 9.13
CA MET A 343 6.69 6.98 8.59
C MET A 343 6.30 7.30 7.15
N LEU A 344 6.75 6.49 6.19
CA LEU A 344 6.41 6.59 4.78
C LEU A 344 5.30 5.59 4.48
N HIS A 345 4.10 6.07 4.14
CA HIS A 345 2.97 5.21 3.79
C HIS A 345 2.52 4.19 4.85
N THR A 346 2.87 4.38 6.12
CA THR A 346 2.50 3.44 7.19
C THR A 346 0.98 3.37 7.37
N PRO A 347 0.34 2.19 7.29
CA PRO A 347 -1.09 2.06 7.51
C PRO A 347 -1.46 2.36 8.97
N PRO A 348 -2.48 3.19 9.23
CA PRO A 348 -2.89 3.54 10.58
C PRO A 348 -3.58 2.36 11.25
N HIS A 349 -2.84 1.64 12.10
CA HIS A 349 -3.44 0.62 12.96
C HIS A 349 -4.02 1.26 14.21
N ARG A 350 -5.20 0.77 14.62
CA ARG A 350 -5.85 1.22 15.85
C ARG A 350 -4.98 0.86 17.05
N ARG A 351 -4.73 1.84 17.90
CA ARG A 351 -4.03 1.71 19.19
C ARG A 351 -4.87 2.40 20.26
N SER A 352 -4.81 1.92 21.50
CA SER A 352 -5.51 2.58 22.61
C SER A 352 -4.84 3.91 22.98
N ASN A 353 -5.49 4.73 23.80
CA ASN A 353 -4.87 5.97 24.26
C ASN A 353 -3.63 5.67 25.12
N GLU A 354 -3.70 4.63 25.95
CA GLU A 354 -2.61 4.18 26.81
C GLU A 354 -1.41 3.74 25.97
N THR A 355 -1.63 3.02 24.86
CA THR A 355 -0.55 2.68 23.92
C THR A 355 0.06 3.94 23.29
N TRP A 356 -0.75 4.93 22.92
CA TRP A 356 -0.22 6.20 22.40
C TRP A 356 0.53 7.02 23.45
N ASP A 357 0.13 6.94 24.72
CA ASP A 357 0.85 7.55 25.83
C ASP A 357 2.23 6.92 25.98
N GLN A 358 2.32 5.59 26.01
CA GLN A 358 3.58 4.85 26.02
C GLN A 358 4.49 5.24 24.85
N ILE A 359 3.93 5.32 23.63
CA ILE A 359 4.69 5.75 22.45
C ILE A 359 5.19 7.19 22.63
N SER A 360 4.37 8.12 23.13
CA SER A 360 4.78 9.52 23.32
C SER A 360 5.80 9.74 24.43
N GLU A 361 5.92 8.81 25.38
CA GLU A 361 6.96 8.87 26.41
C GLU A 361 8.36 8.58 25.86
N VAL A 362 8.45 7.76 24.80
CA VAL A 362 9.74 7.29 24.25
C VAL A 362 10.02 7.78 22.83
N VAL A 363 9.01 8.28 22.11
CA VAL A 363 9.15 8.85 20.76
C VAL A 363 8.91 10.36 20.81
N GLN A 364 9.95 11.16 20.62
CA GLN A 364 9.84 12.62 20.78
C GLN A 364 9.03 13.26 19.66
N ARG A 365 9.18 12.76 18.42
CA ARG A 365 8.43 13.28 17.26
C ARG A 365 8.12 12.19 16.25
N ILE A 366 6.90 12.26 15.71
CA ILE A 366 6.43 11.35 14.65
C ILE A 366 5.94 12.18 13.46
N ILE A 367 6.47 11.86 12.28
CA ILE A 367 6.01 12.39 10.99
C ILE A 367 5.44 11.22 10.19
N SER A 368 4.24 11.39 9.64
CA SER A 368 3.62 10.42 8.72
C SER A 368 3.47 11.07 7.35
N MET A 369 4.22 10.59 6.37
CA MET A 369 4.20 11.05 4.99
C MET A 369 3.41 10.10 4.11
N ARG A 370 2.54 10.64 3.25
CA ARG A 370 1.66 9.84 2.38
C ARG A 370 1.38 10.53 1.06
N THR A 371 1.10 9.74 0.03
CA THR A 371 0.34 10.18 -1.15
C THR A 371 -1.15 10.26 -0.84
N LYS A 372 -1.90 10.96 -1.68
CA LYS A 372 -3.35 10.93 -1.73
C LYS A 372 -3.82 9.55 -2.19
N PHE A 373 -4.86 9.04 -1.53
CA PHE A 373 -5.54 7.80 -1.91
C PHE A 373 -4.61 6.59 -2.16
N ASP A 374 -3.61 6.36 -1.31
CA ASP A 374 -2.69 5.21 -1.38
C ASP A 374 -3.42 3.86 -1.46
N LEU A 375 -3.28 3.16 -2.58
CA LEU A 375 -4.05 1.94 -2.89
C LEU A 375 -3.69 0.77 -1.98
N VAL A 376 -2.40 0.58 -1.67
CA VAL A 376 -1.93 -0.51 -0.81
C VAL A 376 -2.51 -0.34 0.58
N VAL A 377 -2.42 0.87 1.14
CA VAL A 377 -2.94 1.15 2.47
C VAL A 377 -4.45 0.98 2.51
N LEU A 378 -5.18 1.55 1.55
CA LEU A 378 -6.64 1.45 1.53
C LEU A 378 -7.11 -0.01 1.43
N LEU A 379 -6.41 -0.83 0.65
CA LEU A 379 -6.69 -2.24 0.56
C LEU A 379 -6.32 -2.98 1.85
N ASP A 380 -5.17 -2.73 2.49
CA ASP A 380 -4.87 -3.33 3.80
C ASP A 380 -5.97 -3.06 4.82
N LEU A 381 -6.47 -1.81 4.85
CA LEU A 381 -7.57 -1.46 5.72
C LEU A 381 -8.87 -2.19 5.36
N CYS A 382 -9.15 -2.43 4.06
CA CYS A 382 -10.28 -3.23 3.60
C CYS A 382 -10.28 -4.64 4.22
N TRP A 383 -9.09 -5.23 4.40
CA TRP A 383 -8.89 -6.55 4.98
C TRP A 383 -8.95 -6.60 6.52
N SER A 384 -8.92 -5.45 7.20
CA SER A 384 -9.05 -5.40 8.66
C SER A 384 -10.43 -5.91 9.10
N THR A 385 -10.47 -7.07 9.76
CA THR A 385 -11.67 -7.84 10.09
C THR A 385 -12.47 -7.29 11.28
N VAL A 386 -11.95 -6.30 12.00
CA VAL A 386 -12.63 -5.70 13.15
C VAL A 386 -13.69 -4.69 12.66
N LYS A 387 -14.78 -5.22 12.08
CA LYS A 387 -15.90 -4.45 11.52
C LYS A 387 -16.70 -3.65 12.57
N LEU A 388 -16.50 -3.93 13.85
CA LEU A 388 -17.29 -3.35 14.95
C LEU A 388 -16.69 -2.06 15.52
N THR A 389 -15.51 -1.64 15.05
CA THR A 389 -14.84 -0.45 15.60
C THR A 389 -14.40 0.46 14.48
N ARG A 390 -14.86 1.73 14.52
CA ARG A 390 -14.48 2.78 13.56
C ARG A 390 -12.96 2.77 13.36
N THR A 391 -12.52 2.50 12.14
CA THR A 391 -11.10 2.52 11.80
C THR A 391 -10.77 3.92 11.34
N THR A 392 -9.77 4.56 11.92
CA THR A 392 -9.42 5.93 11.52
C THR A 392 -8.40 5.89 10.39
N TRP A 393 -8.71 6.52 9.25
CA TRP A 393 -7.78 6.70 8.13
C TRP A 393 -6.55 7.57 8.47
N LYS A 394 -6.59 8.28 9.60
CA LYS A 394 -5.57 9.25 10.02
C LYS A 394 -5.01 8.87 11.39
N PHE A 395 -3.71 9.09 11.57
CA PHE A 395 -3.09 9.04 12.88
C PHE A 395 -3.60 10.20 13.77
N PRO A 396 -3.56 10.07 15.10
CA PRO A 396 -4.01 11.14 16.00
C PRO A 396 -3.18 12.42 15.81
N LYS A 397 -3.83 13.49 15.34
CA LYS A 397 -3.20 14.78 14.97
C LYS A 397 -2.34 15.42 16.07
N LYS A 398 -2.66 15.16 17.35
CA LYS A 398 -1.89 15.68 18.50
C LYS A 398 -0.57 14.94 18.72
N ARG A 399 -0.40 13.74 18.15
CA ARG A 399 0.73 12.83 18.37
C ARG A 399 1.59 12.67 17.11
N VAL A 400 0.96 12.79 15.94
CA VAL A 400 1.59 12.52 14.64
C VAL A 400 1.36 13.70 13.70
N HIS A 401 2.46 14.24 13.16
CA HIS A 401 2.44 15.25 12.10
C HIS A 401 2.20 14.55 10.77
N ASN A 402 1.02 14.74 10.18
CA ASN A 402 0.67 14.11 8.92
C ASN A 402 1.02 15.06 7.75
N TRP A 403 1.85 14.60 6.84
CA TRP A 403 2.22 15.27 5.59
C TRP A 403 1.62 14.50 4.41
N THR A 404 0.72 15.14 3.68
CA THR A 404 0.13 14.56 2.48
C THR A 404 0.69 15.29 1.27
N PHE A 405 1.31 14.54 0.37
CA PHE A 405 1.87 15.06 -0.87
C PHE A 405 0.80 15.04 -1.98
N PRO A 406 0.88 15.93 -2.98
CA PRO A 406 -0.11 16.04 -4.06
C PRO A 406 -0.02 14.90 -5.10
N PHE A 407 0.75 13.86 -4.81
CA PHE A 407 0.84 12.64 -5.62
C PHE A 407 -0.29 11.70 -5.25
N TRP A 408 -0.76 10.91 -6.21
CA TRP A 408 -1.87 9.99 -6.03
C TRP A 408 -1.44 8.53 -6.12
N PHE A 409 -2.17 7.68 -5.39
CA PHE A 409 -2.27 6.22 -5.52
C PHE A 409 -1.05 5.38 -5.13
N SER A 410 0.14 5.84 -5.48
CA SER A 410 1.38 5.07 -5.32
C SER A 410 1.78 4.92 -3.86
N HIS A 411 2.22 3.71 -3.52
CA HIS A 411 2.78 3.35 -2.23
C HIS A 411 4.32 3.42 -2.20
N GLY A 412 4.96 3.44 -3.38
CA GLY A 412 6.41 3.46 -3.55
C GLY A 412 7.00 4.85 -3.79
N THR A 413 6.20 5.85 -4.18
CA THR A 413 6.69 7.18 -4.61
C THR A 413 7.60 7.86 -3.57
N LEU A 414 7.31 7.74 -2.27
CA LEU A 414 8.15 8.33 -1.23
C LEU A 414 9.44 7.54 -0.91
N THR A 415 9.69 6.44 -1.62
CA THR A 415 10.97 5.71 -1.56
C THR A 415 11.94 6.13 -2.66
N ASP A 416 11.49 6.97 -3.60
CA ASP A 416 12.29 7.48 -4.71
C ASP A 416 13.09 8.73 -4.29
N PRO A 417 14.44 8.72 -4.37
CA PRO A 417 15.27 9.89 -4.13
C PRO A 417 14.90 11.13 -4.94
N ASP A 418 14.46 10.96 -6.19
CA ASP A 418 14.16 12.09 -7.07
C ASP A 418 12.96 12.89 -6.55
N VAL A 419 11.98 12.21 -5.95
CA VAL A 419 10.84 12.83 -5.27
C VAL A 419 11.28 13.61 -4.04
N TRP A 420 12.22 13.06 -3.26
CA TRP A 420 12.77 13.76 -2.09
C TRP A 420 13.54 15.02 -2.50
N MET A 421 14.31 14.94 -3.58
CA MET A 421 15.08 16.06 -4.12
C MET A 421 14.16 17.15 -4.67
N GLU A 422 13.19 16.78 -5.50
CA GLU A 422 12.24 17.72 -6.12
C GLU A 422 11.43 18.49 -5.08
N ARG A 423 11.01 17.79 -4.01
CA ARG A 423 10.12 18.35 -2.98
C ARG A 423 10.84 18.87 -1.74
N GLY A 424 12.17 18.80 -1.70
CA GLY A 424 12.97 19.23 -0.55
C GLY A 424 12.63 18.48 0.74
N ILE A 425 12.19 17.22 0.66
CA ILE A 425 11.68 16.46 1.83
C ILE A 425 12.78 16.32 2.88
N ALA A 426 14.02 16.08 2.46
CA ALA A 426 15.16 15.94 3.39
C ALA A 426 15.35 17.18 4.26
N LYS A 427 15.17 18.38 3.68
CA LYS A 427 15.29 19.65 4.41
C LYS A 427 14.22 19.75 5.50
N GLU A 428 12.98 19.48 5.16
CA GLU A 428 11.86 19.55 6.09
C GLU A 428 12.00 18.52 7.23
N VAL A 429 12.49 17.31 6.92
CA VAL A 429 12.78 16.29 7.93
C VAL A 429 13.91 16.73 8.86
N ALA A 430 15.00 17.29 8.31
CA ALA A 430 16.12 17.80 9.10
C ALA A 430 15.70 18.94 10.03
N ALA A 431 14.87 19.88 9.54
CA ALA A 431 14.31 20.96 10.34
C ALA A 431 13.40 20.41 11.46
N ALA A 432 12.55 19.43 11.14
CA ALA A 432 11.70 18.77 12.14
C ALA A 432 12.52 18.02 13.21
N TYR A 433 13.66 17.41 12.84
CA TYR A 433 14.59 16.79 13.77
C TYR A 433 15.27 17.82 14.68
N ALA A 434 15.69 18.97 14.14
CA ALA A 434 16.31 20.02 14.96
C ALA A 434 15.42 20.49 16.11
N LEU A 435 14.09 20.48 15.91
CA LEU A 435 13.09 20.83 16.93
C LEU A 435 12.92 19.81 18.06
N THR A 436 13.45 18.59 17.93
CA THR A 436 13.36 17.58 19.01
C THR A 436 14.41 17.80 20.09
N ARG A 437 15.45 18.60 19.82
CA ARG A 437 16.54 18.85 20.76
C ARG A 437 16.09 19.78 21.90
N PRO A 438 16.38 19.45 23.17
CA PRO A 438 15.88 20.18 24.34
C PRO A 438 16.29 21.67 24.45
N ASN A 439 17.22 22.15 23.61
CA ASN A 439 17.69 23.56 23.59
C ASN A 439 17.38 24.31 22.29
N ALA A 440 16.59 23.73 21.37
CA ALA A 440 16.25 24.41 20.13
C ALA A 440 15.26 25.56 20.40
N LYS A 441 15.72 26.82 20.31
CA LYS A 441 14.80 27.95 20.16
C LYS A 441 14.05 27.76 18.83
N PRO A 442 12.72 27.90 18.77
CA PRO A 442 11.99 27.82 17.51
C PRO A 442 12.47 28.95 16.58
N THR A 443 13.36 28.61 15.66
CA THR A 443 13.73 29.47 14.54
C THR A 443 12.55 29.46 13.58
N THR A 444 11.78 30.55 13.59
CA THR A 444 10.71 30.90 12.62
C THR A 444 9.73 29.77 12.28
N SER A 445 8.46 29.96 12.66
CA SER A 445 7.35 29.04 12.34
C SER A 445 7.51 28.41 10.95
N PRO A 446 7.42 27.07 10.83
CA PRO A 446 7.54 26.41 9.54
C PRO A 446 6.54 27.07 8.60
N THR A 447 7.05 27.54 7.46
CA THR A 447 6.21 28.11 6.41
C THR A 447 5.16 27.06 6.12
N THR A 448 3.89 27.38 6.38
CA THR A 448 2.78 26.53 6.00
C THR A 448 2.80 26.50 4.48
N LEU A 449 3.54 25.56 3.90
CA LEU A 449 3.45 25.25 2.49
C LEU A 449 2.02 24.71 2.32
N THR A 450 1.16 25.60 1.83
CA THR A 450 -0.09 25.20 1.20
C THR A 450 0.33 24.47 -0.08
N TRP A 451 0.44 23.15 0.03
CA TRP A 451 0.72 22.24 -1.08
C TRP A 451 -0.53 22.02 -1.93
#